data_AF-A1TMS0-F1
#
_entry.id   AF-A1TMS0-F1
#
_cell.length_a   1.000
_cell.length_b   1.000
_cell.length_c   1.000
_cell.angle_alpha   90.00
_cell.angle_beta   90.00
_cell.angle_gamma   90.00
#
_symmetry.space_group_name_H-M   'P 1'
#
loop_
_entity.id
_entity.type
_entity.pdbx_description
1 polymer ?
#
loop_
_entity_poly.entity_id
_entity_poly.type
_entity_poly.pdbx_seq_one_letter_code
_entity_poly.pdbx_strand_id
1 'polypeptide(L)' 'MSPQDDWKAADKAYQLHHAGCGTCISAGASPKNQTRCPEGQALWDTYNAADLPAYFSRPRALDIKPPPQGNTQ' A
#
# COMPACT_ATOMS: atom_id res chain seq x y z
N MET A 1 -5.93 22.24 1.15
CA MET A 1 -5.40 20.98 1.69
C MET A 1 -4.17 20.61 0.88
N SER A 2 -3.09 20.21 1.54
CA SER A 2 -1.90 19.71 0.85
C SER A 2 -2.13 18.24 0.47
N PRO A 3 -1.59 17.72 -0.65
CA PRO A 3 -1.74 16.31 -1.04
C PRO A 3 -1.26 15.31 0.04
N GLN A 4 -0.37 15.77 0.92
CA GLN A 4 0.11 14.99 2.08
C GLN A 4 -0.94 14.77 3.17
N ASP A 5 -2.03 15.54 3.19
CA ASP A 5 -3.11 15.40 4.17
C ASP A 5 -4.12 14.34 3.72
N ASP A 6 -4.27 14.15 2.40
CA ASP A 6 -5.27 13.26 1.81
C ASP A 6 -4.95 11.78 2.08
N TRP A 7 -3.69 11.36 1.92
CA TRP A 7 -3.30 9.97 2.24
C TRP A 7 -3.37 9.67 3.74
N LYS A 8 -3.07 10.64 4.61
CA LYS A 8 -3.16 10.47 6.07
C LYS A 8 -4.61 10.33 6.52
N ALA A 9 -5.51 11.12 5.93
CA ALA A 9 -6.93 11.02 6.19
C ALA A 9 -7.49 9.66 5.75
N ALA A 10 -7.08 9.19 4.56
CA ALA A 10 -7.48 7.88 4.04
C ALA A 10 -6.91 6.73 4.89
N ASP A 11 -5.63 6.78 5.28
CA ASP A 11 -5.00 5.80 6.18
C ASP A 11 -5.72 5.73 7.52
N LYS A 12 -5.97 6.87 8.16
CA LYS A 12 -6.69 6.93 9.44
C LYS A 12 -8.08 6.30 9.34
N ALA A 13 -8.83 6.62 8.28
CA ALA A 13 -10.17 6.07 8.07
C ALA A 13 -10.13 4.55 7.87
N TYR A 14 -9.18 4.05 7.06
CA TYR A 14 -8.96 2.63 6.85
C TYR A 14 -8.56 1.91 8.15
N GLN A 15 -7.63 2.45 8.93
CA GLN A 15 -7.15 1.82 10.17
C GLN A 15 -8.23 1.74 11.25
N LEU A 16 -9.06 2.79 11.39
CA LEU A 16 -10.19 2.79 12.32
C LEU A 16 -11.19 1.69 11.97
N HIS A 17 -11.52 1.52 10.69
CA HIS A 17 -12.39 0.42 10.23
C HIS A 17 -11.72 -0.94 10.41
N HIS A 18 -10.45 -1.06 10.03
CA HIS A 18 -9.68 -2.30 10.12
C HIS A 18 -9.62 -2.85 11.55
N ALA A 19 -9.45 -1.99 12.56
CA ALA A 19 -9.45 -2.39 13.96
C ALA A 19 -10.82 -2.89 14.47
N GLY A 20 -11.92 -2.43 13.87
CA GLY A 20 -13.29 -2.78 14.27
C GLY A 20 -13.93 -3.93 13.47
N CYS A 21 -13.37 -4.28 12.31
CA CYS A 21 -13.99 -5.24 11.39
C CYS A 21 -13.25 -6.60 11.42
N GLY A 22 -13.89 -7.64 11.97
CA GLY A 22 -13.32 -9.00 12.04
C GLY A 22 -12.94 -9.60 10.68
N THR A 23 -13.66 -9.23 9.61
CA THR A 23 -13.33 -9.61 8.23
C THR A 23 -12.03 -8.95 7.77
N CYS A 24 -11.86 -7.64 8.02
CA CYS A 24 -10.64 -6.91 7.63
C CYS A 24 -9.42 -7.33 8.45
N ILE A 25 -9.57 -7.61 9.75
CA ILE A 25 -8.50 -8.17 10.59
C ILE A 25 -8.01 -9.49 10.00
N SER A 26 -8.95 -10.36 9.59
CA SER A 26 -8.63 -11.65 8.97
C SER A 26 -7.94 -11.48 7.61
N ALA A 27 -8.34 -10.46 6.84
CA ALA A 27 -7.69 -10.09 5.58
C ALA A 27 -6.24 -9.64 5.78
N GLY A 28 -5.95 -8.88 6.84
CA GLY A 28 -4.59 -8.47 7.19
C GLY A 28 -3.71 -9.60 7.74
N ALA A 29 -4.30 -10.61 8.38
CA ALA A 29 -3.57 -11.69 9.04
C ALA A 29 -3.07 -12.78 8.07
N SER A 30 -3.68 -12.93 6.89
CA SER A 30 -3.34 -14.00 5.94
C SER A 30 -3.07 -13.47 4.53
N PRO A 31 -1.86 -13.66 3.98
CA PRO A 31 -1.55 -13.29 2.59
C PRO A 31 -2.36 -14.10 1.57
N LYS A 32 -2.94 -15.23 1.98
CA LYS A 32 -3.75 -16.12 1.13
C LYS A 32 -5.21 -15.70 0.99
N ASN A 33 -5.75 -14.86 1.89
CA ASN A 33 -7.15 -14.47 1.85
C ASN A 33 -7.29 -12.99 2.21
N GLN A 34 -7.20 -12.13 1.20
CA GLN A 34 -7.25 -10.66 1.32
C GLN A 34 -8.68 -10.11 1.21
N THR A 35 -9.69 -10.95 1.47
CA THR A 35 -11.10 -10.57 1.34
C THR A 35 -11.48 -9.54 2.40
N ARG A 36 -11.64 -8.29 1.97
CA ARG A 36 -12.16 -7.20 2.80
C ARG A 36 -13.69 -7.21 2.73
N CYS A 37 -14.35 -6.67 3.76
CA CYS A 37 -15.78 -6.38 3.63
C CYS A 37 -15.99 -5.25 2.59
N PRO A 38 -17.20 -5.06 2.03
CA PRO A 38 -17.43 -4.04 1.00
C PRO A 38 -17.00 -2.63 1.41
N GLU A 39 -17.22 -2.25 2.67
CA GLU A 39 -16.84 -0.95 3.21
C GLU A 39 -15.32 -0.82 3.39
N GLY A 40 -14.68 -1.84 3.95
CA GLY A 40 -13.23 -1.91 4.06
C GLY A 40 -12.51 -1.93 2.70
N GLN A 41 -13.14 -2.48 1.66
CA GLN A 41 -12.64 -2.42 0.29
C GLN A 41 -12.66 -0.99 -0.24
N ALA A 42 -13.77 -0.25 -0.07
CA ALA A 42 -13.86 1.14 -0.51
C ALA A 42 -12.84 2.06 0.20
N LEU A 43 -12.63 1.86 1.50
CA LEU A 43 -11.61 2.59 2.27
C LEU A 43 -10.19 2.23 1.82
N TRP A 44 -9.95 0.94 1.53
CA TRP A 44 -8.66 0.48 1.00
C TRP A 44 -8.39 1.06 -0.38
N ASP A 45 -9.37 1.09 -1.28
CA ASP A 45 -9.24 1.68 -2.60
C ASP A 45 -8.95 3.20 -2.51
N THR A 46 -9.63 3.89 -1.59
CA THR A 46 -9.38 5.32 -1.30
C THR A 46 -7.95 5.56 -0.80
N TYR A 47 -7.46 4.71 0.11
CA TYR A 47 -6.07 4.77 0.59
C TYR A 47 -5.05 4.53 -0.53
N ASN A 48 -5.28 3.57 -1.43
CA ASN A 48 -4.40 3.31 -2.56
C ASN A 48 -4.46 4.40 -3.64
N ALA A 49 -5.61 5.06 -3.80
CA ALA A 49 -5.80 6.16 -4.74
C ALA A 49 -5.23 7.49 -4.21
N ALA A 50 -5.05 7.62 -2.89
CA ALA A 50 -4.40 8.79 -2.33
C ALA A 50 -2.93 8.82 -2.77
N ASP A 51 -2.48 9.98 -3.25
CA ASP A 51 -1.13 10.19 -3.77
C ASP A 51 -0.11 9.92 -2.66
N LEU A 52 0.41 8.69 -2.62
CA LEU A 52 1.36 8.26 -1.61
C LEU A 52 2.64 9.07 -1.80
N PRO A 53 3.17 9.71 -0.74
CA PRO A 53 4.41 10.45 -0.86
C PRO A 53 5.51 9.52 -1.37
N ALA A 54 6.35 10.01 -2.28
CA ALA A 54 7.38 9.25 -3.00
C ALA A 54 8.35 8.43 -2.11
N TYR A 55 8.42 8.68 -0.79
CA TYR A 55 9.21 7.86 0.13
C TYR A 55 8.62 6.47 0.40
N PHE A 56 7.33 6.25 0.17
CA PHE A 56 6.70 4.91 0.20
C PHE A 56 6.86 4.15 -1.13
N SER A 57 7.12 4.87 -2.23
CA SER A 57 7.33 4.33 -3.57
C SER A 57 8.79 3.93 -3.86
N ARG A 58 9.58 3.57 -2.83
CA ARG A 58 10.95 3.09 -3.04
C ARG A 58 10.92 1.88 -4.01
N PRO A 59 11.56 1.96 -5.19
CA PRO A 59 11.77 0.76 -5.98
C PRO A 59 12.72 -0.17 -5.19
N ARG A 60 12.39 -1.46 -5.17
CA ARG A 60 13.19 -2.55 -4.59
C ARG A 60 14.47 -2.82 -5.41
N ALA A 61 15.13 -1.77 -5.89
CA ALA A 61 16.17 -1.83 -6.92
C ALA A 61 17.25 -0.75 -6.72
N LEU A 62 17.81 -0.67 -5.53
CA LEU A 62 19.17 -0.19 -5.27
C LEU A 62 19.62 -1.17 -4.19
N ASP A 63 20.34 -2.26 -4.49
CA ASP A 63 21.80 -2.33 -4.26
C ASP A 63 22.46 -3.55 -4.94
N ILE A 64 22.00 -4.00 -6.13
CA ILE A 64 22.74 -5.00 -6.92
C ILE A 64 23.23 -4.34 -8.21
N LYS A 65 24.51 -3.99 -8.20
CA LYS A 65 25.26 -3.55 -9.39
C LYS A 65 25.13 -4.64 -10.47
N PRO A 66 24.60 -4.36 -11.67
CA PRO A 66 24.52 -5.36 -12.73
C PRO A 66 25.94 -5.83 -13.10
N PRO A 67 26.14 -7.13 -13.42
CA PRO A 67 27.44 -7.66 -13.84
C PRO A 67 27.92 -6.92 -15.10
N PRO A 68 29.25 -6.73 -15.27
CA PRO A 68 29.79 -5.99 -16.39
C PRO A 68 29.38 -6.64 -17.72
N GLN A 69 28.77 -5.85 -18.60
CA GLN A 69 28.44 -6.28 -19.95
C GLN A 69 29.75 -6.51 -20.71
N GLY A 70 30.11 -7.77 -20.88
CA GLY A 70 31.10 -8.21 -21.84
C GLY A 70 30.63 -7.90 -23.25
N ASN A 71 31.16 -6.81 -23.79
CA ASN A 71 31.41 -6.52 -25.19
C ASN A 71 31.60 -7.76 -26.07
N THR A 72 30.98 -7.78 -27.25
CA THR A 72 31.64 -7.44 -28.54
C THR A 72 30.65 -7.59 -29.70
N GLN A 73 30.80 -6.65 -30.64
CA GLN A 73 30.40 -6.57 -32.06
C GLN A 73 29.83 -7.84 -32.71
#